data_AF-A0A097IJ89-F1
#
_entry.id   AF-A0A097IJ89-F1
#
_cell.length_a   1.000
_cell.length_b   1.000
_cell.length_c   1.000
_cell.angle_alpha   90.00
_cell.angle_beta   90.00
_cell.angle_gamma   90.00
#
_symmetry.space_group_name_H-M   'P 1'
#
loop_
_entity.id
_entity.type
_entity.pdbx_description
1 polymer ?
#
loop_
_entity_poly.entity_id
_entity_poly.type
_entity_poly.pdbx_seq_one_letter_code
_entity_poly.pdbx_strand_id
1 'polypeptide(L)'
;MKDPTRIPEIIAALHTAWEAQPDRALAELWGSLENRGLGWATSDEDLLRLLREEAARHPVSVRPGDLSDSFAVVVTESPRRIVTLDPVGGRVTVRAQSDQIRTTTWCGGEIVRLVAGSPLVLRDASGIDHRLGVTREITVHPRPESIDLSGVERRDLGDRLYGASVSRDGGERPDLIVVGHSLEIQTVGLRAVDTQKIRFERLVTCRVGEAMAVTERGGRRRELGVVEELFPLDA
;
A
#
# COMPACT_ATOMS: atom_id res chain seq x y z
N MET A 1 -35.62 17.79 -22.35
CA MET A 1 -34.23 18.23 -22.63
C MET A 1 -33.52 18.37 -21.30
N LYS A 2 -32.33 17.78 -21.10
CA LYS A 2 -31.57 17.95 -19.85
C LYS A 2 -30.93 19.35 -19.82
N ASP A 3 -30.78 19.92 -18.63
CA ASP A 3 -30.12 21.22 -18.42
C ASP A 3 -28.63 21.14 -18.85
N PRO A 4 -28.16 21.97 -19.79
CA PRO A 4 -26.75 22.01 -20.19
C PRO A 4 -25.78 22.44 -19.09
N THR A 5 -26.24 23.14 -18.04
CA THR A 5 -25.39 23.60 -16.93
C THR A 5 -24.80 22.46 -16.10
N ARG A 6 -25.29 21.22 -16.26
CA ARG A 6 -24.72 20.01 -15.64
C ARG A 6 -23.35 19.61 -16.22
N ILE A 7 -23.04 20.00 -17.46
CA ILE A 7 -21.86 19.50 -18.20
C ILE A 7 -20.54 19.97 -17.54
N PRO A 8 -20.36 21.26 -17.20
CA PRO A 8 -19.12 21.75 -16.59
C PRO A 8 -18.73 21.00 -15.31
N GLU A 9 -19.70 20.64 -14.45
CA GLU A 9 -19.42 19.91 -13.21
C GLU A 9 -18.88 18.49 -13.50
N ILE A 10 -19.48 17.80 -14.46
CA ILE A 10 -19.03 16.45 -14.88
C ILE A 10 -17.63 16.51 -15.48
N ILE A 11 -17.36 17.50 -16.34
CA ILE A 11 -16.04 17.66 -16.95
C ILE A 11 -14.98 18.00 -15.89
N ALA A 12 -15.31 18.84 -14.92
CA ALA A 12 -14.41 19.15 -13.81
C ALA A 12 -14.10 17.91 -12.96
N ALA A 13 -15.12 17.10 -12.61
CA ALA A 13 -14.91 15.86 -11.88
C ALA A 13 -14.06 14.85 -12.67
N LEU A 14 -14.28 14.75 -13.98
CA LEU A 14 -13.48 13.90 -14.87
C LEU A 14 -12.02 14.36 -14.92
N HIS A 15 -11.80 15.67 -15.06
CA HIS A 15 -10.47 16.27 -15.05
C HIS A 15 -9.73 15.90 -13.76
N THR A 16 -10.35 16.13 -12.60
CA THR A 16 -9.74 15.80 -11.30
C THR A 16 -9.41 14.31 -11.15
N ALA A 17 -10.33 13.41 -11.56
CA ALA A 17 -10.09 11.97 -11.48
C ALA A 17 -8.97 11.50 -12.42
N TRP A 18 -8.81 12.14 -13.58
CA TRP A 18 -7.84 11.74 -14.58
C TRP A 18 -6.45 12.37 -14.38
N GLU A 19 -6.38 13.63 -13.96
CA GLU A 19 -5.13 14.36 -13.71
C GLU A 19 -4.24 13.67 -12.67
N ALA A 20 -4.84 12.95 -11.72
CA ALA A 20 -4.11 12.19 -10.71
C ALA A 20 -3.36 10.96 -11.25
N GLN A 21 -3.68 10.50 -12.46
CA GLN A 21 -3.15 9.29 -13.08
C GLN A 21 -2.66 9.61 -14.51
N PRO A 22 -1.58 10.40 -14.68
CA PRO A 22 -1.20 10.99 -15.97
C PRO A 22 -0.81 9.96 -17.04
N ASP A 23 -0.36 8.77 -16.64
CA ASP A 23 0.01 7.69 -17.57
C ASP A 23 -1.19 6.83 -18.00
N ARG A 24 -2.35 6.99 -17.36
CA ARG A 24 -3.53 6.19 -17.63
C ARG A 24 -4.30 6.79 -18.78
N ALA A 25 -4.70 5.98 -19.76
CA ALA A 25 -5.54 6.47 -20.84
C ALA A 25 -6.98 6.73 -20.33
N LEU A 26 -7.68 7.71 -20.92
CA LEU A 26 -9.09 7.99 -20.56
C LEU A 26 -9.99 6.75 -20.73
N ALA A 27 -9.71 5.92 -21.74
CA ALA A 27 -10.44 4.66 -21.95
C ALA A 27 -10.24 3.65 -20.81
N GLU A 28 -9.05 3.61 -20.21
CA GLU A 28 -8.75 2.74 -19.05
C GLU A 28 -9.41 3.26 -17.78
N LEU A 29 -9.48 4.58 -17.60
CA LEU A 29 -10.28 5.21 -16.56
C LEU A 29 -11.76 4.83 -16.74
N TRP A 30 -12.29 4.95 -17.96
CA TRP A 30 -13.67 4.58 -18.26
C TRP A 30 -13.96 3.11 -17.95
N GLY A 31 -13.08 2.20 -18.38
CA GLY A 31 -13.17 0.77 -18.04
C GLY A 31 -13.14 0.48 -16.53
N SER A 32 -12.38 1.26 -15.75
CA SER A 32 -12.44 1.24 -14.26
C SER A 32 -13.85 1.49 -13.75
N LEU A 33 -14.48 2.54 -14.27
CA LEU A 33 -15.77 3.01 -13.81
C LEU A 33 -16.87 2.01 -14.23
N GLU A 34 -16.74 1.38 -15.41
CA GLU A 34 -17.63 0.31 -15.86
C GLU A 34 -17.59 -0.90 -14.92
N ASN A 35 -16.39 -1.33 -14.49
CA ASN A 35 -16.23 -2.38 -13.48
C ASN A 35 -16.86 -2.01 -12.13
N ARG A 36 -17.13 -0.72 -11.90
CA ARG A 36 -17.77 -0.17 -10.70
C ARG A 36 -19.24 0.22 -10.91
N GLY A 37 -19.83 -0.21 -12.03
CA GLY A 37 -21.26 -0.05 -12.30
C GLY A 37 -21.64 1.14 -13.19
N LEU A 38 -20.68 1.81 -13.83
CA LEU A 38 -20.97 2.74 -14.92
C LEU A 38 -21.55 1.98 -16.12
N GLY A 39 -22.64 2.49 -16.67
CA GLY A 39 -23.27 1.94 -17.86
C GLY A 39 -24.26 2.91 -18.49
N TRP A 40 -24.97 2.45 -19.51
CA TRP A 40 -25.88 3.28 -20.31
C TRP A 40 -27.00 3.96 -19.52
N ALA A 41 -27.43 3.35 -18.41
CA ALA A 41 -28.51 3.87 -17.56
C ALA A 41 -28.01 4.72 -16.38
N THR A 42 -26.70 4.96 -16.26
CA THR A 42 -26.13 5.70 -15.13
C THR A 42 -26.57 7.16 -15.17
N SER A 43 -27.02 7.66 -14.02
CA SER A 43 -27.39 9.06 -13.86
C SER A 43 -26.15 9.95 -13.84
N ASP A 44 -26.33 11.26 -14.07
CA ASP A 44 -25.22 12.21 -13.97
C ASP A 44 -24.69 12.31 -12.52
N GLU A 45 -25.59 12.16 -11.53
CA GLU A 45 -25.25 12.11 -10.10
C GLU A 45 -24.40 10.88 -9.75
N ASP A 46 -24.76 9.72 -10.29
CA ASP A 46 -23.98 8.49 -10.10
C ASP A 46 -22.61 8.57 -10.78
N LEU A 47 -22.53 9.16 -11.98
CA LEU A 47 -21.25 9.39 -12.65
C LEU A 47 -20.36 10.32 -11.81
N LEU A 48 -20.91 11.42 -11.30
CA LEU A 48 -20.18 12.34 -10.42
C LEU A 48 -19.69 11.64 -9.16
N ARG A 49 -20.52 10.80 -8.55
CA ARG A 49 -20.15 9.99 -7.39
C ARG A 49 -18.99 9.04 -7.72
N LEU A 50 -19.07 8.29 -8.82
CA LEU A 50 -18.02 7.37 -9.24
C LEU A 50 -16.69 8.09 -9.52
N LEU A 51 -16.73 9.25 -10.17
CA LEU A 51 -15.56 10.09 -10.43
C LEU A 51 -14.94 10.66 -9.15
N ARG A 52 -15.76 11.15 -8.22
CA ARG A 52 -15.29 11.64 -6.90
C ARG A 52 -14.67 10.52 -6.08
N GLU A 53 -15.28 9.34 -6.08
CA GLU A 53 -14.73 8.15 -5.41
C GLU A 53 -13.40 7.69 -6.08
N GLU A 54 -13.27 7.79 -7.41
CA GLU A 54 -11.99 7.51 -8.10
C GLU A 54 -10.92 8.56 -7.74
N ALA A 55 -11.27 9.85 -7.71
CA ALA A 55 -10.36 10.93 -7.32
C ALA A 55 -9.95 10.84 -5.83
N ALA A 56 -10.82 10.34 -4.97
CA ALA A 56 -10.50 10.09 -3.56
C ALA A 56 -9.55 8.89 -3.42
N ARG A 57 -9.73 7.84 -4.24
CA ARG A 57 -8.84 6.68 -4.27
C ARG A 57 -7.49 7.04 -4.88
N HIS A 58 -7.45 7.87 -5.90
CA HIS A 58 -6.23 8.31 -6.56
C HIS A 58 -6.14 9.83 -6.52
N PRO A 59 -5.72 10.44 -5.39
CA PRO A 59 -5.63 11.89 -5.30
C PRO A 59 -4.37 12.43 -5.99
N VAL A 60 -4.44 13.63 -6.54
CA VAL A 60 -3.26 14.34 -7.09
C VAL A 60 -2.25 14.68 -5.99
N SER A 61 -2.72 14.96 -4.77
CA SER A 61 -1.89 15.32 -3.63
C SER A 61 -2.49 14.83 -2.33
N VAL A 62 -1.63 14.54 -1.35
CA VAL A 62 -2.04 14.22 0.02
C VAL A 62 -1.35 15.19 0.97
N ARG A 63 -2.14 15.79 1.86
CA ARG A 63 -1.69 16.69 2.91
C ARG A 63 -1.64 15.99 4.26
N PRO A 64 -0.90 16.54 5.24
CA PRO A 64 -1.02 16.09 6.62
C PRO A 64 -2.48 16.11 7.09
N GLY A 65 -2.98 14.97 7.59
CA GLY A 65 -4.36 14.80 8.05
C GLY A 65 -5.32 14.14 7.06
N ASP A 66 -5.01 14.13 5.76
CA ASP A 66 -5.90 13.52 4.73
C ASP A 66 -6.02 11.99 4.87
N LEU A 67 -5.11 11.37 5.63
CA LEU A 67 -5.00 9.91 5.83
C LEU A 67 -5.36 9.49 7.27
N SER A 68 -6.26 10.22 7.96
CA SER A 68 -6.59 9.96 9.38
C SER A 68 -6.99 8.52 9.70
N ASP A 69 -7.69 7.86 8.77
CA ASP A 69 -8.22 6.49 8.91
C ASP A 69 -7.81 5.60 7.72
N SER A 70 -6.80 6.03 6.98
CA SER A 70 -6.37 5.45 5.72
C SER A 70 -4.87 5.29 5.67
N PHE A 71 -4.40 4.49 4.72
CA PHE A 71 -2.99 4.46 4.33
C PHE A 71 -2.88 4.78 2.83
N ALA A 72 -1.72 5.27 2.42
CA ALA A 72 -1.43 5.54 1.02
C ALA A 72 -0.32 4.65 0.50
N VAL A 73 -0.48 4.12 -0.71
CA VAL A 73 0.56 3.47 -1.49
C VAL A 73 0.99 4.45 -2.57
N VAL A 74 2.27 4.81 -2.56
CA VAL A 74 2.84 5.79 -3.47
C VAL A 74 3.86 5.10 -4.36
N VAL A 75 3.60 5.10 -5.67
CA VAL A 75 4.58 4.65 -6.65
C VAL A 75 5.44 5.84 -7.03
N THR A 76 6.76 5.69 -6.92
CA THR A 76 7.72 6.70 -7.35
C THR A 76 8.51 6.24 -8.57
N GLU A 77 9.13 7.20 -9.26
CA GLU A 77 10.14 6.97 -10.27
C GLU A 77 11.42 7.76 -9.99
N SER A 78 12.53 7.31 -10.59
CA SER A 78 13.85 7.96 -10.48
C SER A 78 14.26 8.31 -9.02
N PRO A 79 14.40 7.32 -8.12
CA PRO A 79 14.35 5.87 -8.35
C PRO A 79 12.93 5.28 -8.25
N ARG A 80 12.71 4.12 -8.88
CA ARG A 80 11.43 3.40 -8.80
C ARG A 80 11.27 2.71 -7.44
N ARG A 81 10.26 3.13 -6.68
CA ARG A 81 9.93 2.57 -5.36
C ARG A 81 8.43 2.50 -5.17
N ILE A 82 8.01 1.67 -4.23
CA ILE A 82 6.65 1.64 -3.69
C ILE A 82 6.76 2.05 -2.23
N VAL A 83 6.16 3.18 -1.86
CA VAL A 83 6.20 3.75 -0.52
C VAL A 83 4.83 3.66 0.09
N THR A 84 4.69 2.86 1.14
CA THR A 84 3.46 2.78 1.94
C THR A 84 3.56 3.77 3.10
N LEU A 85 2.60 4.69 3.20
CA LEU A 85 2.43 5.64 4.30
C LEU A 85 1.22 5.19 5.13
N ASP A 86 1.48 4.69 6.34
CA ASP A 86 0.46 4.31 7.33
C ASP A 86 0.57 5.24 8.55
N PRO A 87 -0.02 6.46 8.50
CA PRO A 87 0.07 7.40 9.62
C PRO A 87 -0.68 6.92 10.86
N VAL A 88 -1.71 6.08 10.72
CA VAL A 88 -2.44 5.49 11.86
C VAL A 88 -1.52 4.53 12.63
N GLY A 89 -0.76 3.70 11.91
CA GLY A 89 0.29 2.87 12.49
C GLY A 89 1.60 3.64 12.77
N GLY A 90 1.65 4.94 12.45
CA GLY A 90 2.85 5.76 12.57
C GLY A 90 4.05 5.21 11.80
N ARG A 91 3.84 4.68 10.59
CA ARG A 91 4.83 3.89 9.84
C ARG A 91 5.00 4.35 8.40
N VAL A 92 6.25 4.33 7.95
CA VAL A 92 6.59 4.40 6.52
C VAL A 92 7.32 3.13 6.13
N THR A 93 6.90 2.52 5.03
CA THR A 93 7.59 1.37 4.46
C THR A 93 7.97 1.66 3.01
N VAL A 94 9.26 1.60 2.72
CA VAL A 94 9.80 1.73 1.37
C VAL A 94 10.18 0.37 0.84
N ARG A 95 9.54 -0.03 -0.25
CA ARG A 95 9.82 -1.22 -1.02
C ARG A 95 10.42 -0.83 -2.35
N ALA A 96 11.33 -1.66 -2.83
CA ALA A 96 11.84 -1.54 -4.18
C ALA A 96 10.91 -2.26 -5.14
N GLN A 97 10.80 -1.75 -6.37
CA GLN A 97 10.18 -2.51 -7.45
C GLN A 97 11.18 -3.45 -8.15
N SER A 98 12.45 -3.49 -7.68
CA SER A 98 13.49 -4.41 -8.14
C SER A 98 14.14 -5.14 -6.97
N ASP A 99 14.60 -6.37 -7.21
CA ASP A 99 15.16 -7.28 -6.20
C ASP A 99 16.47 -6.78 -5.52
N GLN A 100 16.98 -5.60 -5.91
CA GLN A 100 18.28 -5.08 -5.47
C GLN A 100 18.21 -4.15 -4.26
N ILE A 101 17.04 -3.57 -3.96
CA ILE A 101 16.87 -2.67 -2.82
C ILE A 101 15.96 -3.35 -1.79
N ARG A 102 16.42 -3.37 -0.54
CA ARG A 102 15.73 -4.01 0.58
C ARG A 102 14.50 -3.20 0.99
N THR A 103 13.48 -3.91 1.42
CA THR A 103 12.37 -3.28 2.14
C THR A 103 12.92 -2.64 3.41
N THR A 104 12.57 -1.38 3.64
CA THR A 104 12.97 -0.64 4.84
C THR A 104 11.73 -0.04 5.44
N THR A 105 11.54 -0.24 6.75
CA THR A 105 10.42 0.33 7.50
C THR A 105 10.96 1.14 8.67
N TRP A 106 10.30 2.26 8.98
CA TRP A 106 10.62 3.08 10.14
C TRP A 106 9.36 3.72 10.71
N CYS A 107 9.45 4.14 11.97
CA CYS A 107 8.38 4.85 12.64
C CYS A 107 8.45 6.36 12.35
N GLY A 108 7.29 6.98 12.21
CA GLY A 108 7.13 8.36 11.82
C GLY A 108 7.31 8.60 10.32
N GLY A 109 7.14 9.85 9.91
CA GLY A 109 7.13 10.24 8.51
C GLY A 109 6.14 11.37 8.27
N GLU A 110 6.50 12.59 8.63
CA GLU A 110 5.69 13.76 8.31
C GLU A 110 5.70 13.97 6.80
N ILE A 111 4.51 14.15 6.21
CA ILE A 111 4.37 14.46 4.79
C ILE A 111 4.79 15.92 4.57
N VAL A 112 6.03 16.13 4.12
CA VAL A 112 6.51 17.46 3.70
C VAL A 112 6.01 17.77 2.28
N ARG A 113 6.02 16.78 1.39
CA ARG A 113 5.47 16.88 0.04
C ARG A 113 5.06 15.51 -0.49
N LEU A 114 3.80 15.41 -0.92
CA LEU A 114 3.25 14.27 -1.64
C LEU A 114 2.26 14.78 -2.70
N VAL A 115 2.76 14.95 -3.92
CA VAL A 115 2.01 15.46 -5.08
C VAL A 115 2.48 14.71 -6.31
N ALA A 116 1.57 14.19 -7.12
CA ALA A 116 1.85 13.54 -8.40
C ALA A 116 2.71 14.46 -9.29
N GLY A 117 3.71 13.88 -9.96
CA GLY A 117 4.71 14.60 -10.76
C GLY A 117 5.75 15.38 -9.96
N SER A 118 5.73 15.35 -8.63
CA SER A 118 6.69 16.06 -7.77
C SER A 118 7.50 15.12 -6.88
N PRO A 119 8.71 15.53 -6.41
CA PRO A 119 9.47 14.75 -5.45
C PRO A 119 8.66 14.42 -4.19
N LEU A 120 8.60 13.13 -3.83
CA LEU A 120 8.10 12.67 -2.55
C LEU A 120 9.13 13.01 -1.46
N VAL A 121 8.71 13.82 -0.48
CA VAL A 121 9.53 14.23 0.65
C VAL A 121 8.81 13.90 1.94
N LEU A 122 9.46 13.09 2.77
CA LEU A 122 8.99 12.73 4.11
C LEU A 122 10.04 13.13 5.15
N ARG A 123 9.61 13.67 6.28
CA ARG A 123 10.51 13.99 7.39
C ARG A 123 10.42 12.93 8.47
N ASP A 124 11.56 12.38 8.87
CA ASP A 124 11.61 11.41 9.97
C ASP A 124 11.55 12.07 11.35
N ALA A 125 11.51 11.24 12.40
CA ALA A 125 11.47 11.69 13.78
C ALA A 125 12.74 12.46 14.23
N SER A 126 13.85 12.36 13.50
CA SER A 126 15.09 13.13 13.75
C SER A 126 15.11 14.47 13.01
N GLY A 127 14.06 14.79 12.24
CA GLY A 127 13.95 16.02 11.46
C GLY A 127 14.66 15.95 10.10
N ILE A 128 15.07 14.76 9.64
CA ILE A 128 15.76 14.58 8.36
C ILE A 128 14.73 14.38 7.24
N ASP A 129 14.88 15.16 6.16
CA ASP A 129 14.06 15.05 4.96
C ASP A 129 14.57 13.93 4.03
N HIS A 130 13.75 12.90 3.87
CA HIS A 130 13.97 11.78 2.96
C HIS A 130 13.33 12.07 1.61
N ARG A 131 14.14 12.11 0.55
CA ARG A 131 13.66 12.22 -0.84
C ARG A 131 13.56 10.83 -1.46
N LEU A 132 12.34 10.41 -1.77
CA LEU A 132 12.05 9.03 -2.13
C LEU A 132 11.88 8.76 -3.63
N GLY A 133 11.95 9.80 -4.46
CA GLY A 133 11.76 9.76 -5.91
C GLY A 133 10.70 10.76 -6.33
N VAL A 134 10.37 10.80 -7.62
CA VAL A 134 9.25 11.59 -8.14
C VAL A 134 7.98 10.77 -8.02
N THR A 135 6.95 11.33 -7.40
CA THR A 135 5.64 10.68 -7.24
C THR A 135 5.02 10.47 -8.61
N ARG A 136 4.74 9.22 -8.97
CA ARG A 136 4.04 8.86 -10.21
C ARG A 136 2.55 8.65 -9.97
N GLU A 137 2.23 7.92 -8.91
CA GLU A 137 0.87 7.53 -8.56
C GLU A 137 0.70 7.52 -7.05
N ILE A 138 -0.48 7.93 -6.59
CA ILE A 138 -0.90 7.85 -5.20
C ILE A 138 -2.19 7.05 -5.18
N THR A 139 -2.24 6.00 -4.37
CA THR A 139 -3.45 5.23 -4.13
C THR A 139 -3.75 5.21 -2.65
N VAL A 140 -4.95 5.65 -2.26
CA VAL A 140 -5.41 5.71 -0.89
C VAL A 140 -6.35 4.55 -0.63
N HIS A 141 -6.10 3.85 0.46
CA HIS A 141 -6.89 2.71 0.90
C HIS A 141 -7.37 2.91 2.33
N PRO A 142 -8.60 2.49 2.65
CA PRO A 142 -9.06 2.47 4.03
C PRO A 142 -8.16 1.53 4.83
N ARG A 143 -7.78 1.96 6.03
CA ARG A 143 -6.93 1.13 6.87
C ARG A 143 -7.77 0.13 7.65
N PRO A 144 -7.45 -1.18 7.63
CA PRO A 144 -8.11 -2.14 8.50
C PRO A 144 -7.91 -1.79 9.97
N GLU A 145 -8.97 -1.88 10.77
CA GLU A 145 -8.90 -1.66 12.23
C GLU A 145 -8.01 -2.71 12.91
N SER A 146 -8.11 -3.96 12.45
CA SER A 146 -7.27 -5.08 12.88
C SER A 146 -6.87 -5.93 11.68
N ILE A 147 -5.72 -6.58 11.80
CA ILE A 147 -5.21 -7.51 10.80
C ILE A 147 -4.96 -8.84 11.51
N ASP A 148 -5.60 -9.88 11.00
CA ASP A 148 -5.35 -11.28 11.36
C ASP A 148 -5.28 -12.06 10.05
N LEU A 149 -4.12 -12.64 9.78
CA LEU A 149 -3.89 -13.46 8.59
C LEU A 149 -3.86 -14.96 8.92
N SER A 150 -4.27 -15.33 10.14
CA SER A 150 -4.32 -16.72 10.56
C SER A 150 -5.36 -17.49 9.73
N GLY A 151 -4.94 -18.65 9.23
CA GLY A 151 -5.76 -19.49 8.38
C GLY A 151 -5.86 -19.05 6.92
N VAL A 152 -5.31 -17.89 6.54
CA VAL A 152 -5.37 -17.38 5.17
C VAL A 152 -4.58 -18.29 4.23
N GLU A 153 -5.21 -18.74 3.15
CA GLU A 153 -4.54 -19.46 2.09
C GLU A 153 -3.87 -18.49 1.12
N ARG A 154 -2.74 -18.91 0.53
CA ARG A 154 -1.99 -18.08 -0.42
C ARG A 154 -2.87 -17.57 -1.56
N ARG A 155 -3.83 -18.37 -2.03
CA ARG A 155 -4.73 -18.01 -3.14
C ARG A 155 -5.74 -16.92 -2.77
N ASP A 156 -6.04 -16.75 -1.49
CA ASP A 156 -7.06 -15.82 -1.01
C ASP A 156 -6.47 -14.43 -0.75
N LEU A 157 -5.14 -14.29 -0.69
CA LEU A 157 -4.49 -12.99 -0.50
C LEU A 157 -4.76 -12.02 -1.66
N GLY A 158 -4.88 -12.51 -2.89
CA GLY A 158 -4.95 -11.66 -4.07
C GLY A 158 -3.72 -10.76 -4.14
N ASP A 159 -3.90 -9.48 -4.45
CA ASP A 159 -2.81 -8.50 -4.58
C ASP A 159 -2.43 -7.83 -3.25
N ARG A 160 -3.12 -8.17 -2.16
CA ARG A 160 -2.87 -7.62 -0.83
C ARG A 160 -1.47 -7.98 -0.33
N LEU A 161 -0.81 -7.00 0.26
CA LEU A 161 0.50 -7.18 0.89
C LEU A 161 0.46 -6.65 2.31
N TYR A 162 1.10 -7.38 3.21
CA TYR A 162 1.21 -7.02 4.62
C TYR A 162 2.66 -7.09 5.06
N GLY A 163 3.03 -6.26 6.02
CA GLY A 163 4.31 -6.36 6.73
C GLY A 163 4.07 -6.92 8.12
N ALA A 164 4.95 -7.82 8.55
CA ALA A 164 4.98 -8.34 9.91
C ALA A 164 6.36 -8.11 10.51
N SER A 165 6.41 -7.51 11.70
CA SER A 165 7.60 -7.49 12.53
C SER A 165 7.57 -8.73 13.42
N VAL A 166 8.59 -9.58 13.31
CA VAL A 166 8.60 -10.90 13.95
C VAL A 166 9.87 -11.09 14.77
N SER A 167 9.71 -11.27 16.07
CA SER A 167 10.82 -11.54 16.98
C SER A 167 11.08 -13.03 17.12
N ARG A 168 12.36 -13.40 17.05
CA ARG A 168 12.83 -14.76 17.31
C ARG A 168 13.42 -14.87 18.70
N ASP A 169 13.32 -16.05 19.28
CA ASP A 169 13.97 -16.33 20.55
C ASP A 169 15.49 -16.11 20.44
N GLY A 170 16.04 -15.29 21.34
CA GLY A 170 17.44 -14.85 21.30
C GLY A 170 17.82 -13.84 20.20
N GLY A 171 16.86 -13.31 19.44
CA GLY A 171 17.11 -12.25 18.45
C GLY A 171 17.17 -10.86 19.08
N GLU A 172 18.20 -10.07 18.76
CA GLU A 172 18.31 -8.69 19.27
C GLU A 172 17.35 -7.71 18.58
N ARG A 173 16.87 -8.04 17.38
CA ARG A 173 15.97 -7.20 16.57
C ARG A 173 14.92 -8.06 15.88
N PRO A 174 13.70 -7.53 15.68
CA PRO A 174 12.68 -8.24 14.92
C PRO A 174 13.08 -8.33 13.44
N ASP A 175 12.75 -9.47 12.83
CA ASP A 175 12.79 -9.64 11.39
C ASP A 175 11.61 -8.89 10.75
N LEU A 176 11.80 -8.39 9.54
CA LEU A 176 10.69 -7.91 8.71
C LEU A 176 10.27 -9.01 7.74
N ILE A 177 9.00 -9.40 7.79
CA ILE A 177 8.41 -10.35 6.86
C ILE A 177 7.38 -9.63 6.00
N VAL A 178 7.60 -9.60 4.69
CA VAL A 178 6.58 -9.18 3.72
C VAL A 178 5.74 -10.39 3.34
N VAL A 179 4.44 -10.32 3.64
CA VAL A 179 3.45 -11.36 3.39
C VAL A 179 2.65 -10.99 2.15
N GLY A 180 2.79 -11.80 1.11
CA GLY A 180 2.01 -11.69 -0.13
C GLY A 180 1.82 -13.05 -0.78
N HIS A 181 1.94 -13.10 -2.11
CA HIS A 181 2.01 -14.36 -2.86
C HIS A 181 3.18 -15.27 -2.47
N SER A 182 4.18 -14.73 -1.76
CA SER A 182 5.26 -15.44 -1.09
C SER A 182 5.59 -14.68 0.19
N LEU A 183 6.32 -15.33 1.10
CA LEU A 183 6.94 -14.63 2.21
C LEU A 183 8.33 -14.18 1.79
N GLU A 184 8.64 -12.93 2.01
CA GLU A 184 10.01 -12.42 1.96
C GLU A 184 10.43 -12.06 3.38
N ILE A 185 11.38 -12.82 3.92
CA ILE A 185 11.88 -12.67 5.27
C ILE A 185 13.21 -11.92 5.19
N GLN A 186 13.29 -10.80 5.90
CA GLN A 186 14.49 -9.99 6.02
C GLN A 186 15.00 -10.09 7.45
N THR A 187 16.12 -10.78 7.62
CA THR A 187 16.77 -10.98 8.92
C THR A 187 17.90 -9.97 9.09
N VAL A 188 17.78 -9.11 10.09
CA VAL A 188 18.74 -8.03 10.33
C VAL A 188 19.92 -8.55 11.15
N GLY A 189 21.07 -8.73 10.50
CA GLY A 189 22.34 -8.98 11.19
C GLY A 189 23.11 -7.69 11.46
N LEU A 190 24.26 -7.81 12.16
CA LEU A 190 25.10 -6.68 12.55
C LEU A 190 25.68 -5.87 11.38
N ARG A 191 25.88 -6.51 10.21
CA ARG A 191 26.54 -5.88 9.04
C ARG A 191 25.86 -6.18 7.70
N ALA A 192 24.90 -7.10 7.70
CA ALA A 192 24.20 -7.52 6.51
C ALA A 192 22.77 -7.88 6.92
N VAL A 193 21.84 -7.60 6.02
CA VAL A 193 20.49 -8.16 6.10
C VAL A 193 20.50 -9.41 5.22
N ASP A 194 19.95 -10.52 5.69
CA ASP A 194 19.73 -11.71 4.87
C ASP A 194 18.29 -11.70 4.37
N THR A 195 18.07 -12.02 3.09
CA THR A 195 16.73 -12.04 2.49
C THR A 195 16.40 -13.45 2.01
N GLN A 196 15.40 -14.07 2.61
CA GLN A 196 14.92 -15.40 2.23
C GLN A 196 13.49 -15.33 1.69
N LYS A 197 13.25 -15.92 0.52
CA LYS A 197 11.90 -16.08 -0.05
C LYS A 197 11.35 -17.47 0.20
N ILE A 198 10.15 -17.56 0.78
CA ILE A 198 9.44 -18.82 1.04
C ILE A 198 8.14 -18.86 0.23
N ARG A 199 7.92 -19.97 -0.47
CA ARG A 199 6.63 -20.29 -1.06
C ARG A 199 5.79 -21.08 -0.04
N PHE A 200 4.62 -20.57 0.28
CA PHE A 200 3.71 -21.17 1.24
C PHE A 200 2.36 -21.52 0.61
N GLU A 201 1.61 -22.39 1.26
CA GLU A 201 0.23 -22.74 0.92
C GLU A 201 -0.76 -22.02 1.84
N ARG A 202 -0.46 -21.95 3.14
CA ARG A 202 -1.32 -21.35 4.16
C ARG A 202 -0.52 -20.72 5.30
N LEU A 203 -1.00 -19.58 5.79
CA LEU A 203 -0.58 -19.01 7.07
C LEU A 203 -1.35 -19.74 8.17
N VAL A 204 -0.68 -20.56 8.98
CA VAL A 204 -1.33 -21.33 10.06
C VAL A 204 -1.74 -20.38 11.18
N THR A 205 -0.79 -19.56 11.62
CA THR A 205 -0.96 -18.49 12.61
C THR A 205 -0.20 -17.27 12.11
N CYS A 206 -0.85 -16.11 12.11
CA CYS A 206 -0.25 -14.83 11.75
C CYS A 206 -1.12 -13.70 12.31
N ARG A 207 -1.01 -13.52 13.63
CA ARG A 207 -1.66 -12.46 14.39
C ARG A 207 -0.73 -11.95 15.48
N VAL A 208 -0.88 -10.68 15.83
CA VAL A 208 -0.08 -10.02 16.86
C VAL A 208 -0.14 -10.80 18.17
N GLY A 209 1.02 -11.03 18.78
CA GLY A 209 1.20 -11.77 20.03
C GLY A 209 1.39 -13.28 19.88
N GLU A 210 1.28 -13.85 18.67
CA GLU A 210 1.44 -15.29 18.45
C GLU A 210 2.66 -15.66 17.62
N ALA A 211 3.14 -16.90 17.82
CA ALA A 211 4.15 -17.49 16.96
C ALA A 211 3.61 -17.64 15.53
N MET A 212 4.15 -16.89 14.59
CA MET A 212 3.86 -17.01 13.17
C MET A 212 4.29 -18.39 12.67
N ALA A 213 3.36 -19.12 12.08
CA ALA A 213 3.60 -20.43 11.50
C ALA A 213 2.96 -20.54 10.13
N VAL A 214 3.62 -21.24 9.22
CA VAL A 214 3.18 -21.39 7.83
C VAL A 214 3.32 -22.83 7.38
N THR A 215 2.43 -23.25 6.49
CA THR A 215 2.57 -24.50 5.73
C THR A 215 3.21 -24.17 4.41
N GLU A 216 4.41 -24.68 4.18
CA GLU A 216 5.12 -24.54 2.92
C GLU A 216 4.52 -25.43 1.83
N ARG A 217 4.88 -25.15 0.57
CA ARG A 217 4.51 -26.04 -0.54
C ARG A 217 5.11 -27.43 -0.32
N GLY A 218 4.27 -28.46 -0.23
CA GLY A 218 4.68 -29.82 0.15
C GLY A 218 4.40 -30.19 1.61
N GLY A 219 3.62 -29.39 2.34
CA GLY A 219 3.05 -29.75 3.65
C GLY A 219 3.98 -29.55 4.84
N ARG A 220 5.22 -29.10 4.64
CA ARG A 220 6.16 -28.82 5.74
C ARG A 220 5.69 -27.60 6.53
N ARG A 221 5.47 -27.77 7.83
CA ARG A 221 5.21 -26.65 8.74
C ARG A 221 6.52 -25.97 9.16
N ARG A 222 6.53 -24.64 9.15
CA ARG A 222 7.66 -23.82 9.61
C ARG A 222 7.17 -22.72 10.54
N GLU A 223 7.86 -22.53 11.66
CA GLU A 223 7.65 -21.44 12.60
C GLU A 223 8.70 -20.34 12.36
N LEU A 224 8.29 -19.09 12.45
CA LEU A 224 9.10 -17.93 12.03
C LEU A 224 9.44 -16.98 13.20
N GLY A 225 8.72 -17.08 14.32
CA GLY A 225 8.89 -16.24 15.51
C GLY A 225 7.56 -15.61 15.96
N VAL A 226 7.56 -14.81 17.02
CA VAL A 226 6.36 -14.14 17.56
C VAL A 226 6.09 -12.86 16.77
N VAL A 227 4.87 -12.68 16.28
CA VAL A 227 4.43 -11.45 15.60
C VAL A 227 4.29 -10.33 16.62
N GLU A 228 5.10 -9.30 16.51
CA GLU A 228 5.02 -8.10 17.33
C GLU A 228 4.05 -7.08 16.73
N GLU A 229 4.09 -6.93 15.41
CA GLU A 229 3.25 -6.00 14.67
C GLU A 229 2.84 -6.58 13.33
N LEU A 230 1.65 -6.18 12.87
CA LEU A 230 1.11 -6.54 11.56
C LEU A 230 0.44 -5.30 10.95
N PHE A 231 0.83 -4.93 9.73
CA PHE A 231 0.45 -3.67 9.09
C PHE A 231 0.21 -3.84 7.58
N PRO A 232 -0.64 -3.00 6.96
CA PRO A 232 -0.89 -3.08 5.53
C PRO A 232 0.29 -2.49 4.74
N LEU A 233 0.55 -3.05 3.57
CA LEU A 233 1.52 -2.55 2.60
C LEU A 233 0.86 -2.22 1.25
N ASP A 234 -0.16 -2.98 0.88
CA ASP A 234 -0.94 -2.86 -0.36
C ASP A 234 -2.30 -3.54 -0.18
N ALA A 235 -3.33 -3.14 -0.95
CA ALA A 235 -4.70 -3.64 -0.81
C ALA A 235 -5.32 -4.10 -2.13
#